data_AF-A0A4Q3AHU4-F1
#
_entry.id   AF-A0A4Q3AHU4-F1
#
_cell.length_a   1.000
_cell.length_b   1.000
_cell.length_c   1.000
_cell.angle_alpha   90.00
_cell.angle_beta   90.00
_cell.angle_gamma   90.00
#
_symmetry.space_group_name_H-M   'P 1'
#
loop_
_entity.id
_entity.type
_entity.pdbx_description
1 polymer ?
#
loop_
_entity_poly.entity_id
_entity_poly.type
_entity_poly.pdbx_seq_one_letter_code
_entity_poly.pdbx_strand_id
1 'polypeptide(L)'
;WLVAPENFSDHPSAPWYGAWYVSEVLDILTKNPEVWKKTIFILTYDENDGYYDHVPPFVAPHPDLPGSGAASPGLDTRLEFDGKGKPVGLGYRVPMVIASPWSRGGQVCSQVFDHTSVLQFLEVFLAEKTGKAVRESNIGSWRRAICGDLTSAFRPHDGEHDAHPLPVQRDPFVEQIHRARFMESPSGFKELSDAEIQEVIANPLSNAHLPRQEPGMRPSCALPYELHAEGRLNRETSSFEIVFEAANAGAPYHVYAPGGYYADDAASYTDAPAPVEEVRRWSFSVVSKGQIAYSWPLASFEDGHYHLRTYGPNGFYREYAGGADDPDIEVACRYVGENLVFQLANTGSQALEVIAADQAYGAKAVMRRLASGERQTLPVDLAESFRWYDLVVTVTGADGFSRRYAGRVENGQPGMSDPLIGRNGSATAQAGQPVLRSRPD
;
A
#
# COMPACT_ATOMS: atom_id res chain seq x y z
N TRP A 1 5.95 15.93 23.90
CA TRP A 1 6.29 14.50 23.77
C TRP A 1 6.35 13.89 25.15
N LEU A 2 5.65 12.77 25.35
CA LEU A 2 5.78 11.94 26.56
C LEU A 2 6.58 10.71 26.13
N VAL A 3 7.71 10.46 26.78
CA VAL A 3 8.52 9.25 26.56
C VAL A 3 8.45 8.48 27.88
N ALA A 4 7.87 7.28 27.83
CA ALA A 4 7.77 6.45 29.02
C ALA A 4 9.18 5.93 29.41
N PRO A 5 9.50 5.83 30.71
CA PRO A 5 10.65 5.05 31.15
C PRO A 5 10.53 3.59 30.68
N GLU A 6 11.65 2.89 30.49
CA GLU A 6 11.67 1.50 29.96
C GLU A 6 10.65 0.58 30.64
N ASN A 7 10.62 0.54 31.98
CA ASN A 7 9.69 -0.31 32.73
C ASN A 7 8.20 0.05 32.56
N PHE A 8 7.88 1.17 31.92
CA PHE A 8 6.54 1.65 31.63
C PHE A 8 6.31 1.85 30.13
N SER A 9 7.19 1.31 29.27
CA SER A 9 6.97 1.23 27.84
C SER A 9 6.41 -0.14 27.47
N ASP A 10 6.15 -0.35 26.17
CA ASP A 10 5.80 -1.65 25.61
C ASP A 10 7.03 -2.40 25.06
N HIS A 11 8.26 -1.95 25.39
CA HIS A 11 9.47 -2.58 24.88
C HIS A 11 9.58 -4.04 25.36
N PRO A 12 9.96 -5.00 24.49
CA PRO A 12 9.90 -6.44 24.81
C PRO A 12 10.77 -6.88 26.00
N SER A 13 11.83 -6.13 26.34
CA SER A 13 12.67 -6.40 27.52
C SER A 13 11.99 -6.08 28.86
N ALA A 14 10.98 -5.20 28.85
CA ALA A 14 10.25 -4.76 30.02
C ALA A 14 8.75 -4.63 29.71
N PRO A 15 8.06 -5.74 29.35
CA PRO A 15 6.64 -5.68 29.03
C PRO A 15 5.84 -5.29 30.29
N TRP A 16 4.50 -5.30 30.24
CA TRP A 16 3.58 -5.23 31.37
C TRP A 16 2.96 -3.88 31.71
N TYR A 17 3.70 -2.76 31.71
CA TYR A 17 3.14 -1.48 32.22
C TYR A 17 2.89 -0.39 31.18
N GLY A 18 3.26 -0.56 29.90
CA GLY A 18 2.99 0.42 28.85
C GLY A 18 1.51 0.73 28.67
N ALA A 19 0.67 -0.30 28.52
CA ALA A 19 -0.79 -0.12 28.47
C ALA A 19 -1.37 0.58 29.71
N TRP A 20 -0.85 0.30 30.90
CA TRP A 20 -1.24 0.99 32.14
C TRP A 20 -0.84 2.47 32.09
N TYR A 21 0.40 2.77 31.68
CA TYR A 21 0.89 4.15 31.56
C TYR A 21 0.03 4.97 30.59
N VAL A 22 -0.32 4.41 29.43
CA VAL A 22 -1.23 5.04 28.46
C VAL A 22 -2.62 5.27 29.07
N SER A 23 -3.16 4.30 29.82
CA SER A 23 -4.45 4.42 30.51
C SER A 23 -4.44 5.58 31.50
N GLU A 24 -3.42 5.68 32.36
CA GLU A 24 -3.32 6.77 33.34
C GLU A 24 -3.21 8.14 32.67
N VAL A 25 -2.45 8.24 31.58
CA VAL A 25 -2.34 9.49 30.81
C VAL A 25 -3.71 9.89 30.25
N LEU A 26 -4.47 8.95 29.67
CA LEU A 26 -5.81 9.22 29.18
C LEU A 26 -6.79 9.57 30.30
N ASP A 27 -6.74 8.89 31.45
CA ASP A 27 -7.57 9.20 32.62
C ASP A 27 -7.29 10.63 33.12
N ILE A 28 -6.03 11.05 33.19
CA ILE A 28 -5.64 12.42 33.57
C ILE A 28 -6.20 13.44 32.57
N LEU A 29 -6.02 13.20 31.26
CA LEU A 29 -6.48 14.12 30.21
C LEU A 29 -8.00 14.23 30.15
N THR A 30 -8.72 13.11 30.35
CA THR A 30 -10.18 13.04 30.25
C THR A 30 -10.91 13.46 31.52
N LYS A 31 -10.23 13.46 32.68
CA LYS A 31 -10.79 13.94 33.97
C LYS A 31 -11.26 15.40 33.92
N ASN A 32 -10.68 16.22 33.05
CA ASN A 32 -11.14 17.60 32.81
C ASN A 32 -11.71 17.75 31.38
N PRO A 33 -13.05 17.74 31.22
CA PRO A 33 -13.69 17.89 29.91
C PRO A 33 -13.29 19.18 29.16
N GLU A 34 -12.98 20.28 29.87
CA GLU A 34 -12.57 21.53 29.25
C GLU A 34 -11.19 21.45 28.59
N VAL A 35 -10.34 20.56 29.09
CA VAL A 35 -9.04 20.23 28.48
C VAL A 35 -9.26 19.25 27.33
N TRP A 36 -9.91 18.11 27.60
CA TRP A 36 -10.10 17.04 26.61
C TRP A 36 -10.74 17.52 25.31
N LYS A 37 -11.76 18.40 25.41
CA LYS A 37 -12.45 18.93 24.21
C LYS A 37 -11.53 19.76 23.29
N LYS A 38 -10.29 20.03 23.70
CA LYS A 38 -9.25 20.76 22.95
C LYS A 38 -7.96 19.95 22.79
N THR A 39 -7.98 18.65 23.08
CA THR A 39 -6.78 17.80 23.08
C THR A 39 -6.78 16.86 21.88
N ILE A 40 -5.60 16.73 21.26
CA ILE A 40 -5.27 15.66 20.33
C ILE A 40 -4.23 14.80 21.03
N PHE A 41 -4.57 13.55 21.37
CA PHE A 41 -3.64 12.59 21.90
C PHE A 41 -3.20 11.64 20.77
N ILE A 42 -1.90 11.60 20.51
CA ILE A 42 -1.28 10.73 19.50
C ILE A 42 -0.42 9.72 20.24
N LEU A 43 -0.78 8.45 20.13
CA LEU A 43 0.05 7.31 20.52
C LEU A 43 0.76 6.77 19.28
N THR A 44 2.07 6.61 19.35
CA THR A 44 2.90 6.00 18.31
C THR A 44 4.06 5.28 18.97
N TYR A 45 4.69 4.37 18.24
CA TYR A 45 5.92 3.68 18.64
C TYR A 45 7.10 4.30 17.88
N ASP A 46 8.32 4.10 18.37
CA ASP A 46 9.56 4.57 17.73
C ASP A 46 10.09 3.58 16.69
N GLU A 47 9.84 2.28 16.85
CA GLU A 47 10.20 1.22 15.91
C GLU A 47 9.30 -0.04 16.07
N ASN A 48 9.61 -1.14 15.38
CA ASN A 48 8.77 -2.35 15.28
C ASN A 48 9.32 -3.59 16.01
N ASP A 49 10.37 -3.44 16.81
CA ASP A 49 11.16 -4.45 17.52
C ASP A 49 11.69 -5.60 16.64
N GLY A 50 11.73 -5.41 15.32
CA GLY A 50 12.05 -6.46 14.36
C GLY A 50 10.94 -7.50 14.15
N TYR A 51 9.73 -7.27 14.66
CA TYR A 51 8.57 -8.12 14.34
C TYR A 51 8.21 -8.04 12.86
N TYR A 52 7.70 -9.14 12.32
CA TYR A 52 7.26 -9.23 10.93
C TYR A 52 6.09 -8.28 10.65
N ASP A 53 6.24 -7.47 9.60
CA ASP A 53 5.15 -6.74 8.95
C ASP A 53 5.07 -7.17 7.48
N HIS A 54 3.84 -7.40 6.99
CA HIS A 54 3.62 -7.90 5.64
C HIS A 54 3.74 -6.82 4.55
N VAL A 55 3.82 -5.54 4.92
CA VAL A 55 3.97 -4.43 3.97
C VAL A 55 5.44 -4.05 3.88
N PRO A 56 6.09 -4.28 2.71
CA PRO A 56 7.42 -3.76 2.46
C PRO A 56 7.44 -2.23 2.60
N PRO A 57 8.41 -1.65 3.34
CA PRO A 57 8.50 -0.21 3.51
C PRO A 57 8.67 0.56 2.20
N PHE A 58 8.02 1.72 2.07
CA PHE A 58 8.29 2.65 0.98
C PHE A 58 9.65 3.34 1.16
N VAL A 59 10.57 3.09 0.23
CA VAL A 59 11.93 3.64 0.22
C VAL A 59 12.08 4.55 -0.98
N ALA A 60 12.83 5.64 -0.86
CA ALA A 60 13.14 6.52 -1.98
C ALA A 60 14.03 5.83 -3.03
N PRO A 61 13.96 6.18 -4.32
CA PRO A 61 15.00 5.79 -5.29
C PRO A 61 16.36 6.37 -4.89
N HIS A 62 17.42 5.60 -5.12
CA HIS A 62 18.76 6.04 -4.78
C HIS A 62 19.21 7.14 -5.76
N PRO A 63 19.66 8.30 -5.28
CA PRO A 63 19.91 9.47 -6.12
C PRO A 63 21.03 9.27 -7.13
N ASP A 64 22.01 8.44 -6.78
CA ASP A 64 23.23 8.26 -7.56
C ASP A 64 23.43 6.80 -8.07
N LEU A 65 22.40 5.92 -7.97
CA LEU A 65 22.46 4.54 -8.48
C LEU A 65 21.42 4.35 -9.60
N PRO A 66 21.84 4.36 -10.87
CA PRO A 66 20.99 4.00 -12.00
C PRO A 66 20.42 2.59 -11.81
N GLY A 67 19.17 2.37 -12.19
CA GLY A 67 18.50 1.08 -12.00
C GLY A 67 17.81 0.90 -10.65
N SER A 68 17.92 1.84 -9.71
CA SER A 68 17.18 1.81 -8.43
C SER A 68 15.72 2.30 -8.51
N GLY A 69 15.34 2.87 -9.67
CA GLY A 69 14.05 3.50 -9.94
C GLY A 69 14.20 4.99 -10.24
N ALA A 70 13.15 5.80 -10.00
CA ALA A 70 13.16 7.23 -10.36
C ALA A 70 12.26 8.11 -9.48
N ALA A 71 12.69 9.34 -9.23
CA ALA A 71 11.90 10.36 -8.53
C ALA A 71 11.52 11.49 -9.49
N SER A 72 10.42 12.20 -9.18
CA SER A 72 10.00 13.34 -9.98
C SER A 72 11.09 14.43 -10.00
N PRO A 73 11.19 15.21 -11.10
CA PRO A 73 12.17 16.29 -11.19
C PRO A 73 12.09 17.25 -10.00
N GLY A 74 13.26 17.59 -9.46
CA GLY A 74 13.39 18.53 -8.33
C GLY A 74 13.22 17.91 -6.94
N LEU A 75 12.91 16.62 -6.85
CA LEU A 75 12.88 15.89 -5.58
C LEU A 75 14.28 15.41 -5.21
N ASP A 76 14.78 15.78 -4.04
CA ASP A 76 16.10 15.34 -3.55
C ASP A 76 15.92 14.19 -2.57
N THR A 77 16.44 13.02 -2.94
CA THR A 77 16.35 11.79 -2.16
C THR A 77 17.59 11.49 -1.34
N ARG A 78 18.65 12.32 -1.41
CA ARG A 78 19.93 12.08 -0.70
C ARG A 78 19.78 11.95 0.81
N LEU A 79 18.88 12.73 1.41
CA LEU A 79 18.63 12.69 2.85
C LEU A 79 17.96 11.40 3.32
N GLU A 80 17.46 10.56 2.40
CA GLU A 80 16.85 9.27 2.73
C GLU A 80 17.88 8.13 2.75
N PHE A 81 19.18 8.44 2.59
CA PHE A 81 20.28 7.49 2.64
C PHE A 81 21.34 7.90 3.65
N ASP A 82 21.95 6.91 4.31
CA ASP A 82 23.07 7.13 5.21
C ASP A 82 24.38 7.37 4.44
N GLY A 83 25.47 7.66 5.17
CA GLY A 83 26.79 7.88 4.55
C GLY A 83 27.38 6.66 3.83
N LYS A 84 26.72 5.49 3.89
CA LYS A 84 27.09 4.25 3.19
C LYS A 84 26.14 3.94 2.03
N GLY A 85 25.20 4.84 1.71
CA GLY A 85 24.20 4.64 0.66
C GLY A 85 23.08 3.66 1.05
N LYS A 86 22.90 3.36 2.35
CA LYS A 86 21.79 2.52 2.81
C LYS A 86 20.56 3.37 3.10
N PRO A 87 19.36 2.90 2.73
CA PRO A 87 18.13 3.60 3.10
C PRO A 87 18.01 3.81 4.61
N VAL A 88 17.66 5.03 5.02
CA VAL A 88 17.34 5.40 6.41
C VAL A 88 15.84 5.24 6.68
N GLY A 89 15.01 5.31 5.64
CA GLY A 89 13.57 5.12 5.73
C GLY A 89 12.85 5.18 4.36
N LEU A 90 11.53 5.00 4.34
CA LEU A 90 10.71 4.67 5.51
C LEU A 90 11.04 3.27 6.02
N GLY A 91 10.87 3.07 7.32
CA GLY A 91 11.08 1.78 7.98
C GLY A 91 9.81 0.92 7.97
N TYR A 92 9.87 -0.21 8.65
CA TYR A 92 8.69 -1.03 8.92
C TYR A 92 7.58 -0.21 9.60
N ARG A 93 6.34 -0.58 9.35
CA ARG A 93 5.19 0.13 9.92
C ARG A 93 5.18 -0.01 11.42
N VAL A 94 4.77 1.07 12.08
CA VAL A 94 4.45 1.08 13.50
C VAL A 94 3.00 1.53 13.70
N PRO A 95 2.33 1.09 14.78
CA PRO A 95 1.00 1.58 15.08
C PRO A 95 1.00 3.08 15.37
N MET A 96 -0.01 3.79 14.87
CA MET A 96 -0.36 5.14 15.31
C MET A 96 -1.86 5.20 15.62
N VAL A 97 -2.19 5.68 16.81
CA VAL A 97 -3.58 5.86 17.27
C VAL A 97 -3.78 7.32 17.66
N ILE A 98 -4.82 7.95 17.13
CA ILE A 98 -5.19 9.33 17.46
C ILE A 98 -6.52 9.33 18.21
N ALA A 99 -6.47 9.68 19.50
CA ALA A 99 -7.64 9.86 20.34
C ALA A 99 -7.92 11.36 20.53
N SER A 100 -9.05 11.82 19.98
CA SER A 100 -9.39 13.23 19.92
C SER A 100 -10.88 13.44 19.66
N PRO A 101 -11.49 14.56 20.13
CA PRO A 101 -12.81 14.99 19.66
C PRO A 101 -12.92 15.12 18.13
N TRP A 102 -11.80 15.31 17.42
CA TRP A 102 -11.72 15.47 15.96
C TRP A 102 -11.42 14.18 15.18
N SER A 103 -11.19 13.05 15.87
CA SER A 103 -10.95 11.73 15.27
C SER A 103 -12.03 10.69 15.64
N ARG A 104 -13.21 11.16 16.08
CA ARG A 104 -14.32 10.30 16.49
C ARG A 104 -14.79 9.39 15.36
N GLY A 105 -15.33 8.22 15.70
CA GLY A 105 -15.91 7.25 14.75
C GLY A 105 -15.02 6.04 14.45
N GLY A 106 -13.81 5.95 15.03
CA GLY A 106 -12.95 4.77 14.90
C GLY A 106 -12.47 4.52 13.48
N GLN A 107 -12.14 5.60 12.75
CA GLN A 107 -11.77 5.54 11.34
C GLN A 107 -10.32 5.08 11.14
N VAL A 108 -10.04 4.49 9.98
CA VAL A 108 -8.69 4.16 9.52
C VAL A 108 -8.23 5.20 8.49
N CYS A 109 -7.04 5.77 8.69
CA CYS A 109 -6.38 6.63 7.71
C CYS A 109 -5.22 5.87 7.07
N SER A 110 -5.28 5.69 5.75
CA SER A 110 -4.29 4.93 4.97
C SER A 110 -3.45 5.81 4.04
N GLN A 111 -3.34 7.11 4.35
CA GLN A 111 -2.29 7.94 3.78
C GLN A 111 -0.93 7.50 4.32
N VAL A 112 0.10 7.54 3.48
CA VAL A 112 1.48 7.29 3.92
C VAL A 112 1.89 8.40 4.89
N PHE A 113 2.24 8.01 6.10
CA PHE A 113 2.80 8.86 7.13
C PHE A 113 4.10 8.26 7.65
N ASP A 114 4.92 9.12 8.24
CA ASP A 114 6.12 8.73 8.98
C ASP A 114 6.22 9.54 10.28
N HIS A 115 7.29 9.36 11.05
CA HIS A 115 7.48 10.13 12.28
C HIS A 115 7.56 11.65 12.04
N THR A 116 7.99 12.10 10.86
CA THR A 116 8.02 13.53 10.53
C THR A 116 6.63 14.10 10.30
N SER A 117 5.63 13.28 9.96
CA SER A 117 4.23 13.70 9.80
C SER A 117 3.66 14.40 11.04
N VAL A 118 4.11 14.05 12.26
CA VAL A 118 3.71 14.76 13.49
C VAL A 118 4.27 16.18 13.53
N LEU A 119 5.51 16.38 13.07
CA LEU A 119 6.10 17.72 12.96
C LEU A 119 5.41 18.52 11.86
N GLN A 120 5.14 17.90 10.71
CA GLN A 120 4.39 18.53 9.62
C GLN A 120 2.97 18.95 10.08
N PHE A 121 2.30 18.12 10.88
CA PHE A 121 1.01 18.48 11.50
C PHE A 121 1.13 19.73 12.37
N LEU A 122 2.17 19.82 13.21
CA LEU A 122 2.40 20.99 14.06
C LEU A 122 2.69 22.25 13.24
N GLU A 123 3.40 22.15 12.12
CA GLU A 123 3.60 23.27 11.18
C GLU A 123 2.25 23.81 10.70
N VAL A 124 1.40 22.93 10.16
CA VAL A 124 0.06 23.28 9.66
C VAL A 124 -0.79 23.88 10.78
N PHE A 125 -0.89 23.19 11.92
CA PHE A 125 -1.70 23.61 13.05
C PHE A 125 -1.27 24.98 13.62
N LEU A 126 0.03 25.21 13.79
CA LEU A 126 0.54 26.49 14.32
C LEU A 126 0.39 27.62 13.31
N ALA A 127 0.58 27.35 12.02
CA ALA A 127 0.36 28.32 10.97
C ALA A 127 -1.10 28.78 10.95
N GLU A 128 -2.05 27.84 10.94
CA GLU A 128 -3.49 28.15 10.97
C GLU A 128 -3.89 28.86 12.27
N LYS A 129 -3.41 28.40 13.43
CA LYS A 129 -3.79 28.94 14.73
C LYS A 129 -3.23 30.33 15.00
N THR A 130 -2.01 30.62 14.54
CA THR A 130 -1.27 31.83 14.92
C THR A 130 -1.00 32.80 13.77
N GLY A 131 -1.24 32.38 12.52
CA GLY A 131 -0.90 33.13 11.31
C GLY A 131 0.61 33.20 11.03
N LYS A 132 1.45 32.47 11.78
CA LYS A 132 2.92 32.48 11.61
C LYS A 132 3.37 31.25 10.85
N ALA A 133 4.18 31.44 9.82
CA ALA A 133 4.84 30.34 9.14
C ALA A 133 5.86 29.67 10.09
N VAL A 134 5.58 28.43 10.49
CA VAL A 134 6.50 27.55 11.22
C VAL A 134 6.92 26.44 10.27
N ARG A 135 8.21 26.13 10.20
CA ARG A 135 8.74 25.08 9.31
C ARG A 135 9.99 24.44 9.92
N GLU A 136 9.99 23.12 10.06
CA GLU A 136 11.15 22.30 10.38
C GLU A 136 12.01 22.12 9.13
N SER A 137 13.18 22.76 9.12
CA SER A 137 14.07 22.77 7.96
C SER A 137 14.79 21.44 7.72
N ASN A 138 14.84 20.54 8.71
CA ASN A 138 15.50 19.23 8.59
C ASN A 138 14.64 18.17 7.89
N ILE A 139 13.35 18.42 7.64
CA ILE A 139 12.51 17.50 6.86
C ILE A 139 12.82 17.73 5.37
N GLY A 140 13.41 16.70 4.74
CA GLY A 140 13.79 16.69 3.33
C GLY A 140 12.63 16.88 2.36
N SER A 141 12.93 17.31 1.14
CA SER A 141 11.93 17.54 0.10
C SER A 141 11.17 16.27 -0.26
N TRP A 142 11.85 15.11 -0.25
CA TRP A 142 11.22 13.80 -0.46
C TRP A 142 10.11 13.50 0.56
N ARG A 143 10.42 13.55 1.86
CA ARG A 143 9.41 13.29 2.91
C ARG A 143 8.23 14.23 2.84
N ARG A 144 8.46 15.52 2.55
CA ARG A 144 7.37 16.50 2.40
C ARG A 144 6.47 16.23 1.20
N ALA A 145 6.99 15.63 0.14
CA ALA A 145 6.20 15.29 -1.03
C ALA A 145 5.42 13.98 -0.86
N ILE A 146 6.00 13.02 -0.14
CA ILE A 146 5.52 11.62 -0.09
C ILE A 146 4.73 11.30 1.18
N CYS A 147 5.16 11.83 2.33
CA CYS A 147 4.50 11.59 3.62
C CYS A 147 3.52 12.73 3.92
N GLY A 148 2.29 12.37 4.31
CA GLY A 148 1.27 13.34 4.69
C GLY A 148 1.58 14.07 6.01
N ASP A 149 0.78 15.08 6.32
CA ASP A 149 0.92 15.96 7.50
C ASP A 149 -0.07 15.62 8.63
N LEU A 150 -0.62 14.40 8.63
CA LEU A 150 -1.69 13.90 9.51
C LEU A 150 -3.04 14.62 9.44
N THR A 151 -3.21 15.68 8.64
CA THR A 151 -4.48 16.45 8.63
C THR A 151 -5.67 15.61 8.14
N SER A 152 -5.44 14.68 7.22
CA SER A 152 -6.42 13.72 6.70
C SER A 152 -6.94 12.73 7.76
N ALA A 153 -6.28 12.60 8.92
CA ALA A 153 -6.79 11.79 10.03
C ALA A 153 -7.88 12.50 10.86
N PHE A 154 -8.17 13.77 10.57
CA PHE A 154 -9.16 14.57 11.28
C PHE A 154 -10.35 14.94 10.38
N ARG A 155 -11.51 15.11 11.00
CA ARG A 155 -12.71 15.64 10.34
C ARG A 155 -13.29 16.82 11.13
N PRO A 156 -13.97 17.75 10.46
CA PRO A 156 -14.84 18.70 11.14
C PRO A 156 -15.86 17.95 12.01
N HIS A 157 -16.22 18.54 13.13
CA HIS A 157 -17.35 18.02 13.90
C HIS A 157 -18.63 18.23 13.11
N ASP A 158 -19.30 17.15 12.73
CA ASP A 158 -20.55 17.12 11.94
C ASP A 158 -21.81 17.23 12.82
N GLY A 159 -21.66 17.35 14.15
CA GLY A 159 -22.79 17.43 15.09
C GLY A 159 -23.54 16.12 15.28
N GLU A 160 -23.15 15.05 14.57
CA GLU A 160 -23.78 13.75 14.73
C GLU A 160 -23.36 13.13 16.07
N HIS A 161 -24.33 12.56 16.77
CA HIS A 161 -24.06 11.68 17.88
C HIS A 161 -23.59 10.35 17.32
N ASP A 162 -22.27 10.20 17.13
CA ASP A 162 -21.71 8.87 16.92
C ASP A 162 -22.31 7.97 18.01
N ALA A 163 -22.93 6.86 17.63
CA ALA A 163 -23.30 5.83 18.59
C ALA A 163 -22.01 5.53 19.36
N HIS A 164 -21.98 5.87 20.66
CA HIS A 164 -20.82 5.59 21.48
C HIS A 164 -20.55 4.09 21.31
N PRO A 165 -19.36 3.68 20.83
CA PRO A 165 -19.06 2.27 20.78
C PRO A 165 -19.33 1.71 22.16
N LEU A 166 -20.02 0.57 22.23
CA LEU A 166 -20.28 -0.08 23.50
C LEU A 166 -18.93 -0.19 24.22
N PRO A 167 -18.84 0.25 25.49
CA PRO A 167 -17.61 0.11 26.25
C PRO A 167 -17.13 -1.33 26.13
N VAL A 168 -15.83 -1.50 25.93
CA VAL A 168 -15.21 -2.84 25.98
C VAL A 168 -15.69 -3.51 27.27
N GLN A 169 -16.13 -4.77 27.17
CA GLN A 169 -16.46 -5.54 28.36
C GLN A 169 -15.18 -5.74 29.16
N ARG A 170 -14.98 -4.87 30.16
CA ARG A 170 -13.71 -4.73 30.88
C ARG A 170 -13.23 -6.06 31.44
N ASP A 171 -14.12 -6.79 32.12
CA ASP A 171 -13.72 -8.00 32.85
C ASP A 171 -13.23 -9.10 31.88
N PRO A 172 -13.96 -9.48 30.81
CA PRO A 172 -13.43 -10.38 29.78
C PRO A 172 -12.11 -9.93 29.14
N PHE A 173 -11.95 -8.63 28.88
CA PHE A 173 -10.74 -8.08 28.26
C PHE A 173 -9.54 -8.15 29.20
N VAL A 174 -9.72 -7.77 30.47
CA VAL A 174 -8.68 -7.88 31.50
C VAL A 174 -8.32 -9.33 31.78
N GLU A 175 -9.31 -10.24 31.79
CA GLU A 175 -9.05 -11.68 31.88
C GLU A 175 -8.18 -12.19 30.73
N GLN A 176 -8.43 -11.73 29.49
CA GLN A 176 -7.61 -12.08 28.33
C GLN A 176 -6.15 -11.62 28.50
N ILE A 177 -5.93 -10.38 28.93
CA ILE A 177 -4.58 -9.85 29.22
C ILE A 177 -3.91 -10.67 30.32
N HIS A 178 -4.64 -10.97 31.40
CA HIS A 178 -4.10 -11.78 32.49
C HIS A 178 -3.74 -13.20 32.04
N ARG A 179 -4.54 -13.82 31.17
CA ARG A 179 -4.23 -15.14 30.59
C ARG A 179 -2.98 -15.11 29.72
N ALA A 180 -2.74 -14.02 28.99
CA ALA A 180 -1.55 -13.86 28.16
C ALA A 180 -0.25 -13.98 28.97
N ARG A 181 -0.28 -13.64 30.27
CA ARG A 181 0.87 -13.80 31.19
C ARG A 181 1.36 -15.23 31.35
N PHE A 182 0.46 -16.19 31.19
CA PHE A 182 0.73 -17.61 31.38
C PHE A 182 0.89 -18.33 30.04
N MET A 183 0.78 -17.62 28.91
CA MET A 183 1.13 -18.19 27.62
C MET A 183 2.63 -18.37 27.56
N GLU A 184 3.06 -19.48 26.98
CA GLU A 184 4.45 -19.68 26.65
C GLU A 184 4.90 -18.60 25.66
N SER A 185 6.18 -18.24 25.70
CA SER A 185 6.77 -17.42 24.64
C SER A 185 6.44 -18.06 23.29
N PRO A 186 6.08 -17.27 22.26
CA PRO A 186 5.83 -17.79 20.93
C PRO A 186 6.96 -18.74 20.52
N SER A 187 6.62 -20.02 20.39
CA SER A 187 7.54 -21.11 20.09
C SER A 187 6.88 -22.02 19.06
N GLY A 188 7.63 -22.92 18.43
CA GLY A 188 7.09 -23.78 17.37
C GLY A 188 6.95 -23.08 16.02
N PHE A 189 7.81 -22.10 15.72
CA PHE A 189 7.99 -21.67 14.34
C PHE A 189 8.45 -22.88 13.52
N LYS A 190 7.71 -23.14 12.45
CA LYS A 190 7.97 -24.23 11.53
C LYS A 190 8.26 -23.62 10.17
N GLU A 191 9.38 -24.01 9.59
CA GLU A 191 9.60 -23.80 8.17
C GLU A 191 8.58 -24.63 7.40
N LEU A 192 7.82 -23.97 6.53
CA LEU A 192 6.83 -24.65 5.70
C LEU A 192 7.56 -25.56 4.71
N SER A 193 7.07 -26.79 4.57
CA SER A 193 7.52 -27.68 3.50
C SER A 193 7.08 -27.15 2.13
N ASP A 194 7.74 -27.60 1.05
CA ASP A 194 7.34 -27.23 -0.32
C ASP A 194 5.85 -27.51 -0.58
N ALA A 195 5.32 -28.63 -0.09
CA ALA A 195 3.91 -28.96 -0.23
C ALA A 195 2.99 -27.95 0.47
N GLU A 196 3.32 -27.55 1.71
CA GLU A 196 2.56 -26.53 2.45
C GLU A 196 2.67 -25.16 1.78
N ILE A 197 3.84 -24.83 1.22
CA ILE A 197 4.02 -23.61 0.41
C ILE A 197 3.11 -23.65 -0.82
N GLN A 198 3.05 -24.77 -1.55
CA GLN A 198 2.14 -24.91 -2.68
C GLN A 198 0.67 -24.83 -2.27
N GLU A 199 0.30 -25.37 -1.10
CA GLU A 199 -1.06 -25.23 -0.57
C GLU A 199 -1.40 -23.78 -0.20
N VAL A 200 -0.44 -23.04 0.36
CA VAL A 200 -0.58 -21.60 0.65
C VAL A 200 -0.75 -20.81 -0.64
N ILE A 201 0.09 -21.08 -1.64
CA ILE A 201 0.02 -20.46 -2.97
C ILE A 201 -1.35 -20.71 -3.63
N ALA A 202 -1.87 -21.94 -3.51
CA ALA A 202 -3.14 -22.33 -4.12
C ALA A 202 -4.35 -21.70 -3.42
N ASN A 203 -4.29 -21.48 -2.10
CA ASN A 203 -5.44 -21.01 -1.30
C ASN A 203 -5.06 -19.96 -0.24
N PRO A 204 -4.45 -18.82 -0.62
CA PRO A 204 -3.83 -17.91 0.34
C PRO A 204 -4.82 -17.27 1.33
N LEU A 205 -6.09 -17.10 0.95
CA LEU A 205 -7.10 -16.44 1.80
C LEU A 205 -7.74 -17.37 2.85
N SER A 206 -7.56 -18.69 2.73
CA SER A 206 -8.17 -19.68 3.62
C SER A 206 -7.17 -20.65 4.23
N ASN A 207 -5.90 -20.58 3.84
CA ASN A 207 -4.86 -21.48 4.30
C ASN A 207 -4.57 -21.29 5.80
N ALA A 208 -4.51 -22.40 6.54
CA ALA A 208 -4.33 -22.39 7.98
C ALA A 208 -2.89 -22.03 8.43
N HIS A 209 -1.92 -22.07 7.52
CA HIS A 209 -0.52 -21.69 7.78
C HIS A 209 -0.32 -20.17 7.80
N LEU A 210 -1.23 -19.39 7.22
CA LEU A 210 -1.13 -17.93 7.21
C LEU A 210 -1.84 -17.30 8.42
N PRO A 211 -1.31 -16.19 8.96
CA PRO A 211 -1.97 -15.46 10.03
C PRO A 211 -3.33 -14.94 9.55
N ARG A 212 -4.33 -14.98 10.44
CA ARG A 212 -5.66 -14.45 10.17
C ARG A 212 -5.78 -13.03 10.68
N GLN A 213 -6.23 -12.13 9.82
CA GLN A 213 -6.56 -10.77 10.21
C GLN A 213 -7.94 -10.72 10.90
N GLU A 214 -8.14 -9.76 11.81
CA GLU A 214 -9.44 -9.50 12.43
C GLU A 214 -10.50 -9.25 11.34
N PRO A 215 -11.64 -9.98 11.35
CA PRO A 215 -12.69 -9.78 10.36
C PRO A 215 -13.42 -8.45 10.58
N GLY A 216 -13.82 -7.82 9.49
CA GLY A 216 -14.73 -6.68 9.51
C GLY A 216 -14.16 -5.44 8.83
N MET A 217 -15.07 -4.56 8.40
CA MET A 217 -14.72 -3.29 7.80
C MET A 217 -14.76 -2.18 8.84
N ARG A 218 -13.91 -1.17 8.66
CA ARG A 218 -13.96 0.08 9.43
C ARG A 218 -14.24 1.25 8.49
N PRO A 219 -14.94 2.30 8.95
CA PRO A 219 -14.95 3.56 8.24
C PRO A 219 -13.50 4.04 7.98
N SER A 220 -13.28 4.68 6.84
CA SER A 220 -11.96 5.19 6.47
C SER A 220 -12.01 6.69 6.23
N CYS A 221 -10.91 7.36 6.57
CA CYS A 221 -10.73 8.78 6.29
C CYS A 221 -10.76 9.09 4.78
N ALA A 222 -11.08 10.34 4.45
CA ALA A 222 -10.87 10.86 3.11
C ALA A 222 -9.38 10.92 2.81
N LEU A 223 -8.95 10.33 1.69
CA LEU A 223 -7.55 10.35 1.27
C LEU A 223 -7.34 11.28 0.08
N PRO A 224 -6.18 11.95 -0.02
CA PRO A 224 -5.90 12.90 -1.09
C PRO A 224 -5.30 12.24 -2.33
N TYR A 225 -5.43 10.92 -2.47
CA TYR A 225 -4.80 10.19 -3.57
C TYR A 225 -5.68 10.18 -4.82
N GLU A 226 -5.03 10.12 -5.97
CA GLU A 226 -5.59 9.71 -7.26
C GLU A 226 -4.37 9.24 -8.05
N LEU A 227 -4.22 7.92 -8.11
CA LEU A 227 -2.97 7.25 -8.49
C LEU A 227 -3.19 6.51 -9.80
N HIS A 228 -2.22 6.62 -10.69
CA HIS A 228 -2.16 5.84 -11.91
C HIS A 228 -0.77 5.23 -12.08
N ALA A 229 -0.75 4.05 -12.65
CA ALA A 229 0.42 3.39 -13.20
C ALA A 229 -0.13 2.71 -14.44
N GLU A 230 0.17 3.23 -15.62
CA GLU A 230 -0.33 2.71 -16.90
C GLU A 230 0.80 2.04 -17.65
N GLY A 231 0.62 0.76 -17.95
CA GLY A 231 1.63 -0.08 -18.59
C GLY A 231 1.35 -0.27 -20.08
N ARG A 232 2.38 -0.14 -20.91
CA ARG A 232 2.30 -0.40 -22.36
C ARG A 232 3.56 -1.07 -22.89
N LEU A 233 3.37 -1.98 -23.84
CA LEU A 233 4.48 -2.52 -24.62
C LEU A 233 4.88 -1.50 -25.70
N ASN A 234 6.14 -1.08 -25.69
CA ASN A 234 6.74 -0.32 -26.77
C ASN A 234 7.50 -1.26 -27.71
N ARG A 235 6.91 -1.56 -28.87
CA ARG A 235 7.49 -2.45 -29.87
C ARG A 235 8.72 -1.86 -30.58
N GLU A 236 8.78 -0.53 -30.72
CA GLU A 236 9.90 0.15 -31.40
C GLU A 236 11.19 0.01 -30.59
N THR A 237 11.09 0.13 -29.27
CA THR A 237 12.23 0.01 -28.35
C THR A 237 12.36 -1.39 -27.74
N SER A 238 11.45 -2.32 -28.04
CA SER A 238 11.38 -3.65 -27.42
C SER A 238 11.46 -3.58 -25.89
N SER A 239 10.61 -2.73 -25.30
CA SER A 239 10.58 -2.50 -23.85
C SER A 239 9.14 -2.40 -23.34
N PHE A 240 8.93 -2.77 -22.09
CA PHE A 240 7.68 -2.49 -21.38
C PHE A 240 7.83 -1.19 -20.60
N GLU A 241 6.92 -0.23 -20.79
CA GLU A 241 6.93 1.07 -20.12
C GLU A 241 5.77 1.15 -19.13
N ILE A 242 6.03 1.71 -17.94
CA ILE A 242 4.98 2.14 -17.01
C ILE A 242 5.10 3.65 -16.81
N VAL A 243 3.97 4.36 -16.95
CA VAL A 243 3.84 5.77 -16.58
C VAL A 243 3.12 5.85 -15.24
N PHE A 244 3.82 6.33 -14.21
CA PHE A 244 3.30 6.59 -12.88
C PHE A 244 2.82 8.02 -12.79
N GLU A 245 1.62 8.24 -12.25
CA GLU A 245 1.04 9.57 -12.04
C GLU A 245 0.44 9.66 -10.64
N ALA A 246 0.50 10.85 -10.05
CA ALA A 246 -0.14 11.14 -8.78
C ALA A 246 -0.82 12.51 -8.86
N ALA A 247 -2.14 12.55 -9.03
CA ALA A 247 -2.81 13.78 -9.42
C ALA A 247 -2.94 14.78 -8.26
N ASN A 248 -3.31 14.32 -7.07
CA ASN A 248 -3.71 15.19 -5.96
C ASN A 248 -2.68 15.25 -4.81
N ALA A 249 -2.06 14.12 -4.44
CA ALA A 249 -1.00 14.04 -3.45
C ALA A 249 0.18 13.23 -4.00
N GLY A 250 1.41 13.54 -3.57
CA GLY A 250 2.56 12.74 -3.94
C GLY A 250 2.47 11.32 -3.37
N ALA A 251 3.04 10.36 -4.10
CA ALA A 251 2.92 8.95 -3.76
C ALA A 251 4.22 8.19 -4.08
N PRO A 252 4.63 7.27 -3.19
CA PRO A 252 5.66 6.31 -3.50
C PRO A 252 5.05 5.12 -4.26
N TYR A 253 5.83 4.51 -5.15
CA TYR A 253 5.49 3.22 -5.75
C TYR A 253 6.68 2.26 -5.63
N HIS A 254 6.39 0.98 -5.47
CA HIS A 254 7.39 -0.08 -5.64
C HIS A 254 7.01 -0.97 -6.80
N VAL A 255 7.98 -1.29 -7.64
CA VAL A 255 7.79 -2.27 -8.70
C VAL A 255 8.66 -3.48 -8.41
N TYR A 256 8.10 -4.67 -8.56
CA TYR A 256 8.81 -5.93 -8.47
C TYR A 256 8.74 -6.69 -9.79
N ALA A 257 9.85 -7.28 -10.21
CA ALA A 257 9.90 -8.34 -11.20
C ALA A 257 10.10 -9.66 -10.44
N PRO A 258 9.04 -10.45 -10.20
CA PRO A 258 9.15 -11.64 -9.34
C PRO A 258 9.93 -12.80 -9.99
N GLY A 259 10.02 -12.85 -11.33
CA GLY A 259 10.84 -13.80 -12.07
C GLY A 259 12.31 -13.38 -12.17
N GLY A 260 13.10 -14.13 -12.95
CA GLY A 260 14.50 -13.78 -13.20
C GLY A 260 14.64 -12.48 -14.00
N TYR A 261 15.50 -11.57 -13.53
CA TYR A 261 15.83 -10.33 -14.21
C TYR A 261 17.34 -10.20 -14.45
N TYR A 262 17.75 -10.00 -15.70
CA TYR A 262 19.12 -9.74 -16.12
C TYR A 262 19.43 -8.24 -16.02
N ALA A 263 20.16 -7.87 -14.98
CA ALA A 263 20.64 -6.52 -14.76
C ALA A 263 22.09 -6.35 -15.25
N ASP A 264 22.39 -5.27 -15.96
CA ASP A 264 23.77 -4.84 -16.26
C ASP A 264 24.20 -3.64 -15.41
N ASP A 265 23.36 -3.25 -14.44
CA ASP A 265 23.59 -2.13 -13.54
C ASP A 265 24.07 -2.58 -12.14
N ALA A 266 24.59 -1.60 -11.37
CA ALA A 266 25.08 -1.83 -10.03
C ALA A 266 23.98 -1.70 -8.94
N ALA A 267 22.73 -1.44 -9.32
CA ALA A 267 21.62 -1.28 -8.39
C ALA A 267 20.98 -2.63 -8.05
N SER A 268 21.80 -3.53 -7.50
CA SER A 268 21.31 -4.68 -6.76
C SER A 268 21.27 -4.35 -5.28
N TYR A 269 20.15 -4.69 -4.63
CA TYR A 269 20.02 -4.61 -3.18
C TYR A 269 20.45 -5.91 -2.47
N THR A 270 21.04 -6.85 -3.22
CA THR A 270 21.56 -8.11 -2.69
C THR A 270 23.06 -7.99 -2.41
N ASP A 271 23.55 -8.71 -1.41
CA ASP A 271 24.96 -8.65 -0.99
C ASP A 271 25.94 -9.24 -2.04
N ALA A 272 25.44 -9.88 -3.10
CA ALA A 272 26.26 -10.43 -4.19
C ALA A 272 25.57 -10.21 -5.55
N PRO A 273 26.16 -9.46 -6.49
CA PRO A 273 25.60 -9.31 -7.82
C PRO A 273 25.58 -10.66 -8.54
N ALA A 274 24.39 -11.22 -8.71
CA ALA A 274 24.16 -12.39 -9.53
C ALA A 274 23.91 -11.95 -10.99
N PRO A 275 24.27 -12.77 -11.99
CA PRO A 275 23.94 -12.48 -13.40
C PRO A 275 22.43 -12.44 -13.65
N VAL A 276 21.63 -13.00 -12.74
CA VAL A 276 20.17 -12.97 -12.70
C VAL A 276 19.76 -12.65 -11.27
N GLU A 277 18.96 -11.60 -11.09
CA GLU A 277 18.33 -11.29 -9.82
C GLU A 277 16.93 -11.93 -9.79
N GLU A 278 16.67 -12.75 -8.78
CA GLU A 278 15.32 -13.20 -8.46
C GLU A 278 14.61 -12.12 -7.63
N VAL A 279 13.38 -11.76 -7.99
CA VAL A 279 12.58 -10.74 -7.27
C VAL A 279 13.26 -9.36 -7.26
N ARG A 280 13.65 -8.87 -8.45
CA ARG A 280 14.22 -7.52 -8.57
C ARG A 280 13.20 -6.45 -8.19
N ARG A 281 13.64 -5.37 -7.54
CA ARG A 281 12.77 -4.24 -7.15
C ARG A 281 13.28 -2.87 -7.62
N TRP A 282 12.34 -1.95 -7.83
CA TRP A 282 12.57 -0.53 -8.09
C TRP A 282 11.68 0.32 -7.20
N SER A 283 12.17 1.50 -6.82
CA SER A 283 11.41 2.47 -6.04
C SER A 283 11.11 3.72 -6.87
N PHE A 284 9.88 4.21 -6.83
CA PHE A 284 9.48 5.42 -7.53
C PHE A 284 8.85 6.42 -6.58
N SER A 285 9.02 7.71 -6.86
CA SER A 285 8.49 8.78 -6.01
C SER A 285 7.94 9.90 -6.88
N VAL A 286 6.61 9.94 -6.98
CA VAL A 286 5.89 10.89 -7.84
C VAL A 286 5.34 12.01 -6.98
N VAL A 287 5.64 13.26 -7.31
CA VAL A 287 5.06 14.42 -6.63
C VAL A 287 3.60 14.64 -7.05
N SER A 288 2.83 15.37 -6.24
CA SER A 288 1.47 15.80 -6.61
C SER A 288 1.46 16.53 -7.96
N LYS A 289 0.49 16.21 -8.82
CA LYS A 289 0.36 16.65 -10.22
C LYS A 289 1.55 16.27 -11.10
N GLY A 290 2.35 15.32 -10.65
CA GLY A 290 3.54 14.84 -11.32
C GLY A 290 3.30 13.53 -12.05
N GLN A 291 4.23 13.22 -12.96
CA GLN A 291 4.33 11.93 -13.62
C GLN A 291 5.79 11.52 -13.82
N ILE A 292 6.03 10.22 -13.92
CA ILE A 292 7.32 9.62 -14.27
C ILE A 292 7.06 8.45 -15.21
N ALA A 293 7.80 8.37 -16.30
CA ALA A 293 7.83 7.18 -17.15
C ALA A 293 9.11 6.37 -16.88
N TYR A 294 9.00 5.05 -16.85
CA TYR A 294 10.15 4.15 -16.72
C TYR A 294 9.95 2.95 -17.63
N SER A 295 11.03 2.54 -18.32
CA SER A 295 11.00 1.47 -19.31
C SER A 295 11.96 0.36 -18.92
N TRP A 296 11.49 -0.88 -19.05
CA TRP A 296 12.28 -2.09 -18.87
C TRP A 296 12.47 -2.79 -20.22
N PRO A 297 13.70 -3.00 -20.70
CA PRO A 297 13.95 -3.76 -21.92
C PRO A 297 13.43 -5.19 -21.79
N LEU A 298 12.77 -5.71 -22.84
CA LEU A 298 12.27 -7.10 -22.82
C LEU A 298 13.41 -8.11 -22.65
N ALA A 299 14.57 -7.85 -23.25
CA ALA A 299 15.76 -8.70 -23.15
C ALA A 299 16.31 -8.83 -21.72
N SER A 300 15.88 -7.98 -20.77
CA SER A 300 16.25 -8.07 -19.36
C SER A 300 15.36 -9.02 -18.57
N PHE A 301 14.26 -9.53 -19.13
CA PHE A 301 13.41 -10.52 -18.47
C PHE A 301 13.74 -11.93 -18.95
N GLU A 302 13.59 -12.92 -18.06
CA GLU A 302 13.64 -14.34 -18.41
C GLU A 302 12.73 -14.63 -19.63
N ASP A 303 13.31 -15.27 -20.64
CA ASP A 303 12.68 -15.59 -21.93
C ASP A 303 12.03 -14.41 -22.68
N GLY A 304 12.36 -13.16 -22.32
CA GLY A 304 11.77 -11.97 -22.93
C GLY A 304 10.34 -11.66 -22.46
N HIS A 305 9.86 -12.35 -21.42
CA HIS A 305 8.51 -12.20 -20.87
C HIS A 305 8.53 -11.27 -19.66
N TYR A 306 7.98 -10.06 -19.82
CA TYR A 306 7.89 -9.14 -18.69
C TYR A 306 6.83 -9.63 -17.70
N HIS A 307 7.16 -9.56 -16.42
CA HIS A 307 6.22 -9.71 -15.32
C HIS A 307 6.54 -8.66 -14.27
N LEU A 308 5.66 -7.67 -14.11
CA LEU A 308 5.88 -6.54 -13.21
C LEU A 308 4.68 -6.35 -12.28
N ARG A 309 4.97 -6.16 -11.00
CA ARG A 309 3.99 -5.90 -9.93
C ARG A 309 4.26 -4.55 -9.30
N THR A 310 3.36 -3.60 -9.50
CA THR A 310 3.43 -2.25 -8.95
C THR A 310 2.56 -2.15 -7.71
N TYR A 311 3.12 -1.68 -6.60
CA TYR A 311 2.42 -1.39 -5.35
C TYR A 311 2.48 0.09 -5.04
N GLY A 312 1.39 0.64 -4.52
CA GLY A 312 1.30 2.00 -4.00
C GLY A 312 0.45 2.06 -2.72
N PRO A 313 0.21 3.27 -2.18
CA PRO A 313 -0.58 3.47 -0.97
C PRO A 313 -2.02 2.95 -1.09
N ASN A 314 -2.64 2.71 0.06
CA ASN A 314 -4.05 2.35 0.20
C ASN A 314 -4.52 1.21 -0.73
N GLY A 315 -3.74 0.14 -0.81
CA GLY A 315 -4.06 -1.05 -1.61
C GLY A 315 -3.93 -0.85 -3.12
N PHE A 316 -3.40 0.27 -3.60
CA PHE A 316 -3.12 0.48 -5.01
C PHE A 316 -2.16 -0.60 -5.53
N TYR A 317 -2.59 -1.32 -6.56
CA TYR A 317 -1.83 -2.41 -7.15
C TYR A 317 -2.04 -2.53 -8.67
N ARG A 318 -0.98 -2.80 -9.40
CA ARG A 318 -1.03 -3.19 -10.81
C ARG A 318 -0.17 -4.43 -11.05
N GLU A 319 -0.60 -5.30 -11.95
CA GLU A 319 0.20 -6.41 -12.46
C GLU A 319 0.18 -6.41 -13.97
N TYR A 320 1.36 -6.55 -14.58
CA TYR A 320 1.55 -6.62 -16.01
C TYR A 320 2.30 -7.90 -16.32
N ALA A 321 1.72 -8.78 -17.13
CA ALA A 321 2.41 -9.93 -17.69
C ALA A 321 2.20 -9.98 -19.21
N GLY A 322 3.23 -10.39 -19.94
CA GLY A 322 3.18 -10.54 -21.39
C GLY A 322 4.56 -10.64 -22.03
N GLY A 323 4.63 -10.44 -23.34
CA GLY A 323 5.84 -10.59 -24.13
C GLY A 323 5.82 -9.78 -25.42
N ALA A 324 6.80 -10.05 -26.30
CA ALA A 324 6.89 -9.40 -27.61
C ALA A 324 5.71 -9.74 -28.53
N ASP A 325 4.95 -10.80 -28.23
CA ASP A 325 3.80 -11.31 -28.96
C ASP A 325 2.45 -10.85 -28.39
N ASP A 326 2.45 -9.90 -27.45
CA ASP A 326 1.23 -9.30 -26.89
C ASP A 326 0.21 -8.93 -27.98
N PRO A 327 -1.10 -9.01 -27.70
CA PRO A 327 -2.12 -8.43 -28.57
C PRO A 327 -1.92 -6.92 -28.69
N ASP A 328 -2.22 -6.35 -29.86
CA ASP A 328 -2.18 -4.91 -30.10
C ASP A 328 -3.40 -4.22 -29.45
N ILE A 329 -3.36 -4.12 -28.12
CA ILE A 329 -4.39 -3.51 -27.28
C ILE A 329 -3.79 -2.49 -26.33
N GLU A 330 -4.46 -1.34 -26.22
CA GLU A 330 -4.24 -0.38 -25.14
C GLU A 330 -5.36 -0.52 -24.11
N VAL A 331 -4.98 -0.59 -22.83
CA VAL A 331 -5.89 -0.65 -21.69
C VAL A 331 -5.52 0.48 -20.73
N ALA A 332 -6.43 1.42 -20.51
CA ALA A 332 -6.25 2.49 -19.54
C ALA A 332 -7.37 2.46 -18.48
N CYS A 333 -6.98 2.51 -17.22
CA CYS A 333 -7.92 2.56 -16.09
C CYS A 333 -8.10 4.01 -15.61
N ARG A 334 -9.33 4.52 -15.61
CA ARG A 334 -9.63 5.91 -15.26
C ARG A 334 -10.72 5.98 -14.21
N TYR A 335 -10.56 6.88 -13.25
CA TYR A 335 -11.56 7.14 -12.22
C TYR A 335 -12.65 8.04 -12.78
N VAL A 336 -13.91 7.74 -12.48
CA VAL A 336 -15.08 8.52 -12.91
C VAL A 336 -16.04 8.61 -11.73
N GLY A 337 -15.95 9.70 -10.97
CA GLY A 337 -16.72 9.88 -9.75
C GLY A 337 -16.33 8.84 -8.69
N GLU A 338 -17.27 7.99 -8.31
CA GLU A 338 -17.04 6.88 -7.35
C GLU A 338 -16.71 5.55 -8.02
N ASN A 339 -16.67 5.53 -9.35
CA ASN A 339 -16.51 4.34 -10.18
C ASN A 339 -15.23 4.41 -10.99
N LEU A 340 -14.97 3.38 -11.78
CA LEU A 340 -13.91 3.40 -12.78
C LEU A 340 -14.43 3.03 -14.17
N VAL A 341 -13.64 3.37 -15.18
CA VAL A 341 -13.82 2.90 -16.55
C VAL A 341 -12.52 2.32 -17.08
N PHE A 342 -12.62 1.23 -17.82
CA PHE A 342 -11.54 0.78 -18.70
C PHE A 342 -11.76 1.37 -20.09
N GLN A 343 -10.80 2.15 -20.56
CA GLN A 343 -10.72 2.58 -21.94
C GLN A 343 -9.89 1.55 -22.70
N LEU A 344 -10.55 0.86 -23.63
CA LEU A 344 -9.96 -0.21 -24.43
C LEU A 344 -9.80 0.27 -25.86
N ALA A 345 -8.63 0.11 -26.45
CA ALA A 345 -8.39 0.41 -27.86
C ALA A 345 -7.68 -0.77 -28.53
N ASN A 346 -8.27 -1.29 -29.62
CA ASN A 346 -7.60 -2.24 -30.48
C ASN A 346 -6.78 -1.48 -31.52
N THR A 347 -5.45 -1.51 -31.39
CA THR A 347 -4.53 -0.82 -32.29
C THR A 347 -4.05 -1.73 -33.43
N GLY A 348 -4.45 -3.00 -33.41
CA GLY A 348 -4.10 -4.00 -34.41
C GLY A 348 -5.07 -4.08 -35.59
N SER A 349 -4.77 -5.05 -36.48
CA SER A 349 -5.54 -5.33 -37.71
C SER A 349 -6.59 -6.43 -37.56
N GLN A 350 -6.55 -7.21 -36.47
CA GLN A 350 -7.47 -8.30 -36.18
C GLN A 350 -8.45 -7.91 -35.07
N ALA A 351 -9.65 -8.49 -35.08
CA ALA A 351 -10.59 -8.29 -33.99
C ALA A 351 -10.10 -8.99 -32.72
N LEU A 352 -10.26 -8.34 -31.57
CA LEU A 352 -9.87 -8.87 -30.27
C LEU A 352 -11.11 -9.21 -29.44
N GLU A 353 -11.06 -10.31 -28.70
CA GLU A 353 -12.03 -10.63 -27.65
C GLU A 353 -11.37 -10.37 -26.30
N VAL A 354 -11.79 -9.29 -25.65
CA VAL A 354 -11.26 -8.82 -24.38
C VAL A 354 -12.16 -9.27 -23.24
N ILE A 355 -11.57 -9.79 -22.18
CA ILE A 355 -12.27 -10.24 -20.98
C ILE A 355 -11.78 -9.39 -19.81
N ALA A 356 -12.71 -8.75 -19.09
CA ALA A 356 -12.43 -8.10 -17.81
C ALA A 356 -13.12 -8.92 -16.71
N ALA A 357 -12.34 -9.55 -15.84
CA ALA A 357 -12.83 -10.42 -14.77
C ALA A 357 -12.46 -9.86 -13.39
N ASP A 358 -13.46 -9.67 -12.54
CA ASP A 358 -13.26 -9.33 -11.14
C ASP A 358 -12.67 -10.52 -10.38
N GLN A 359 -11.69 -10.24 -9.54
CA GLN A 359 -10.93 -11.22 -8.77
C GLN A 359 -11.36 -11.27 -7.30
N ALA A 360 -12.14 -10.30 -6.84
CA ALA A 360 -12.30 -10.06 -5.40
C ALA A 360 -13.76 -9.87 -4.96
N TYR A 361 -14.53 -9.07 -5.69
CA TYR A 361 -15.80 -8.51 -5.17
C TYR A 361 -17.06 -9.21 -5.68
N GLY A 362 -16.92 -10.23 -6.53
CA GLY A 362 -18.01 -11.06 -7.05
C GLY A 362 -18.72 -10.51 -8.30
N ALA A 363 -18.21 -9.46 -8.94
CA ALA A 363 -18.76 -8.94 -10.17
C ALA A 363 -18.59 -9.95 -11.32
N LYS A 364 -19.60 -10.05 -12.21
CA LYS A 364 -19.53 -10.97 -13.35
C LYS A 364 -18.48 -10.49 -14.35
N ALA A 365 -17.69 -11.42 -14.88
CA ALA A 365 -16.76 -11.14 -15.95
C ALA A 365 -17.49 -10.55 -17.17
N VAL A 366 -16.89 -9.52 -17.78
CA VAL A 366 -17.44 -8.82 -18.93
C VAL A 366 -16.58 -9.12 -20.15
N MET A 367 -17.21 -9.64 -21.20
CA MET A 367 -16.58 -9.88 -22.49
C MET A 367 -16.93 -8.76 -23.47
N ARG A 368 -15.94 -8.29 -24.24
CA ARG A 368 -16.10 -7.27 -25.28
C ARG A 368 -15.32 -7.68 -26.52
N ARG A 369 -16.00 -7.63 -27.67
CA ARG A 369 -15.34 -7.75 -28.97
C ARG A 369 -14.99 -6.35 -29.46
N LEU A 370 -13.71 -6.14 -29.81
CA LEU A 370 -13.19 -4.93 -30.42
C LEU A 370 -12.81 -5.23 -31.87
N ALA A 371 -13.47 -4.60 -32.83
CA ALA A 371 -13.02 -4.60 -34.21
C ALA A 371 -11.65 -3.90 -34.34
N SER A 372 -10.95 -4.10 -35.46
CA SER A 372 -9.69 -3.40 -35.74
C SER A 372 -9.88 -1.88 -35.69
N GLY A 373 -9.01 -1.18 -34.95
CA GLY A 373 -9.07 0.26 -34.74
C GLY A 373 -10.20 0.73 -33.81
N GLU A 374 -11.01 -0.17 -33.28
CA GLU A 374 -12.14 0.19 -32.42
C GLU A 374 -11.67 0.61 -31.01
N ARG A 375 -12.37 1.61 -30.45
CA ARG A 375 -12.26 2.01 -29.06
C ARG A 375 -13.59 1.81 -28.36
N GLN A 376 -13.56 1.19 -27.18
CA GLN A 376 -14.73 1.07 -26.32
C GLN A 376 -14.38 1.50 -24.89
N THR A 377 -15.41 1.93 -24.16
CA THR A 377 -15.31 2.21 -22.73
C THR A 377 -16.15 1.19 -21.98
N LEU A 378 -15.52 0.50 -21.04
CA LEU A 378 -16.16 -0.47 -20.17
C LEU A 378 -16.30 0.15 -18.77
N PRO A 379 -17.52 0.58 -18.36
CA PRO A 379 -17.75 1.06 -17.01
C PRO A 379 -17.74 -0.09 -16.00
N VAL A 380 -17.25 0.18 -14.81
CA VAL A 380 -17.26 -0.74 -13.66
C VAL A 380 -17.89 0.00 -12.49
N ASP A 381 -19.05 -0.50 -12.06
CA ASP A 381 -19.75 0.00 -10.87
C ASP A 381 -19.12 -0.61 -9.62
N LEU A 382 -18.76 0.26 -8.66
CA LEU A 382 -18.06 -0.09 -7.43
C LEU A 382 -18.90 0.22 -6.18
N ALA A 383 -20.19 0.50 -6.33
CA ALA A 383 -21.06 0.84 -5.21
C ALA A 383 -21.10 -0.28 -4.16
N GLU A 384 -21.21 -1.54 -4.58
CA GLU A 384 -21.30 -2.71 -3.67
C GLU A 384 -19.96 -3.04 -2.98
N SER A 385 -18.84 -2.58 -3.54
CA SER A 385 -17.50 -2.80 -3.01
C SER A 385 -16.93 -1.56 -2.30
N PHE A 386 -17.75 -0.54 -2.03
CA PHE A 386 -17.30 0.71 -1.38
C PHE A 386 -16.10 1.36 -2.11
N ARG A 387 -16.17 1.41 -3.46
CA ARG A 387 -15.14 1.94 -4.35
C ARG A 387 -13.88 1.08 -4.50
N TRP A 388 -13.83 -0.09 -3.87
CA TRP A 388 -12.73 -1.03 -4.05
C TRP A 388 -12.90 -1.85 -5.33
N TYR A 389 -11.78 -2.17 -5.97
CA TYR A 389 -11.76 -2.91 -7.24
C TYR A 389 -10.54 -3.83 -7.32
N ASP A 390 -10.69 -4.95 -8.03
CA ASP A 390 -9.60 -5.86 -8.39
C ASP A 390 -10.02 -6.61 -9.66
N LEU A 391 -9.59 -6.12 -10.82
CA LEU A 391 -9.98 -6.69 -12.12
C LEU A 391 -8.74 -7.08 -12.93
N VAL A 392 -8.84 -8.21 -13.62
CA VAL A 392 -7.87 -8.66 -14.60
C VAL A 392 -8.46 -8.53 -15.99
N VAL A 393 -7.73 -7.86 -16.88
CA VAL A 393 -8.03 -7.78 -18.31
C VAL A 393 -7.12 -8.75 -19.07
N THR A 394 -7.73 -9.66 -19.83
CA THR A 394 -7.06 -10.61 -20.74
C THR A 394 -7.65 -10.54 -22.14
N VAL A 395 -6.99 -11.19 -23.10
CA VAL A 395 -7.47 -11.34 -24.48
C VAL A 395 -7.51 -12.83 -24.84
N THR A 396 -8.64 -13.30 -25.38
CA THR A 396 -8.80 -14.71 -25.78
C THR A 396 -7.71 -15.12 -26.77
N GLY A 397 -6.99 -16.20 -26.46
CA GLY A 397 -5.92 -16.74 -27.32
C GLY A 397 -4.54 -16.10 -27.11
N ALA A 398 -4.39 -15.17 -26.15
CA ALA A 398 -3.11 -14.59 -25.76
C ALA A 398 -2.76 -15.00 -24.31
N ASP A 399 -2.38 -16.27 -24.11
CA ASP A 399 -2.25 -16.89 -22.79
C ASP A 399 -1.18 -16.25 -21.88
N GLY A 400 -0.21 -15.53 -22.45
CA GLY A 400 0.81 -14.78 -21.70
C GLY A 400 0.40 -13.36 -21.30
N PHE A 401 -0.63 -12.78 -21.93
CA PHE A 401 -1.02 -11.39 -21.72
C PHE A 401 -2.01 -11.24 -20.57
N SER A 402 -1.67 -10.41 -19.58
CA SER A 402 -2.63 -9.96 -18.57
C SER A 402 -2.32 -8.56 -18.05
N ARG A 403 -3.39 -7.87 -17.64
CA ARG A 403 -3.35 -6.56 -16.98
C ARG A 403 -4.24 -6.59 -15.74
N ARG A 404 -3.68 -6.60 -14.54
CA ARG A 404 -4.44 -6.53 -13.28
C ARG A 404 -4.44 -5.12 -12.73
N TYR A 405 -5.61 -4.68 -12.27
CA TYR A 405 -5.83 -3.39 -11.65
C TYR A 405 -6.57 -3.60 -10.35
N ALA A 406 -5.94 -3.31 -9.21
CA ALA A 406 -6.58 -3.34 -7.91
C ALA A 406 -6.32 -2.07 -7.09
N GLY A 407 -7.22 -1.77 -6.16
CA GLY A 407 -7.12 -0.62 -5.26
C GLY A 407 -8.49 -0.04 -4.93
N ARG A 408 -8.51 1.24 -4.57
CA ARG A 408 -9.73 1.99 -4.30
C ARG A 408 -9.80 3.27 -5.12
N VAL A 409 -10.98 3.59 -5.64
CA VAL A 409 -11.24 4.90 -6.23
C VAL A 409 -11.36 5.92 -5.09
N GLU A 410 -10.33 6.77 -4.98
CA GLU A 410 -10.35 7.93 -4.09
C GLU A 410 -10.97 9.13 -4.79
N ASN A 411 -11.78 9.88 -4.04
CA ASN A 411 -12.50 11.05 -4.53
C ASN A 411 -12.49 12.20 -3.50
N GLY A 412 -11.56 12.15 -2.52
CA GLY A 412 -11.49 13.11 -1.42
C GLY A 412 -12.64 13.01 -0.41
N GLN A 413 -13.46 11.95 -0.45
CA GLN A 413 -14.51 11.70 0.54
C GLN A 413 -14.17 10.50 1.43
N PRO A 414 -14.70 10.44 2.67
CA PRO A 414 -14.63 9.26 3.51
C PRO A 414 -15.20 8.01 2.82
N GLY A 415 -14.88 6.83 3.36
CA GLY A 415 -15.28 5.55 2.77
C GLY A 415 -15.23 4.41 3.77
N MET A 416 -14.98 3.20 3.26
CA MET A 416 -14.75 2.00 4.07
C MET A 416 -13.39 1.41 3.74
N SER A 417 -12.77 0.76 4.72
CA SER A 417 -11.65 -0.16 4.49
C SER A 417 -12.07 -1.31 3.57
N ASP A 418 -11.10 -1.99 2.96
CA ASP A 418 -11.35 -3.07 2.00
C ASP A 418 -12.35 -4.11 2.58
N PRO A 419 -13.46 -4.39 1.88
CA PRO A 419 -14.44 -5.40 2.28
C PRO A 419 -13.89 -6.79 2.54
N LEU A 420 -12.76 -7.14 1.91
CA LEU A 420 -12.10 -8.43 2.05
C LEU A 420 -11.09 -8.50 3.21
N ILE A 421 -10.83 -7.39 3.92
CA ILE A 421 -10.01 -7.41 5.13
C ILE A 421 -10.57 -8.44 6.12
N GLY A 422 -9.70 -9.37 6.52
CA GLY A 422 -10.01 -10.41 7.51
C GLY A 422 -11.11 -11.41 7.10
N ARG A 423 -11.48 -11.53 5.80
CA ARG A 423 -12.43 -12.55 5.36
C ARG A 423 -11.75 -13.91 5.13
N ASN A 424 -12.39 -14.97 5.63
CA ASN A 424 -12.10 -16.35 5.24
C ASN A 424 -12.82 -16.62 3.90
N GLY A 425 -12.07 -17.02 2.86
CA GLY A 425 -12.50 -17.08 1.47
C GLY A 425 -13.78 -17.89 1.18
N SER A 426 -14.93 -17.22 1.13
CA SER A 426 -16.16 -17.76 0.53
C SER A 426 -16.54 -17.08 -0.79
N ALA A 427 -15.64 -16.29 -1.38
CA ALA A 427 -15.78 -15.81 -2.76
C ALA A 427 -14.76 -16.57 -3.61
N THR A 428 -15.25 -17.23 -4.65
CA THR A 428 -14.46 -17.95 -5.65
C THR A 428 -13.52 -17.00 -6.38
N ALA A 429 -12.33 -16.78 -5.83
CA ALA A 429 -11.21 -16.16 -6.52
C ALA A 429 -10.27 -17.27 -6.99
N GLN A 430 -10.26 -17.55 -8.30
CA GLN A 430 -9.13 -18.27 -8.90
C GLN A 430 -7.95 -17.29 -8.92
N ALA A 431 -7.17 -17.27 -7.83
CA ALA A 431 -5.94 -16.50 -7.79
C ALA A 431 -4.93 -17.10 -8.78
N GLY A 432 -4.43 -16.26 -9.69
CA GLY A 432 -3.22 -16.57 -10.46
C GLY A 432 -2.07 -16.88 -9.51
N GLN A 433 -1.32 -17.94 -9.81
CA GLN A 433 -0.30 -18.52 -8.94
C GLN A 433 0.80 -17.51 -8.59
N PRO A 434 1.03 -17.20 -7.30
CA PRO A 434 2.32 -16.65 -6.88
C PRO A 434 3.39 -17.76 -6.92
N VAL A 435 4.46 -17.56 -7.69
CA VAL A 435 5.66 -18.41 -7.61
C VAL A 435 6.43 -18.01 -6.35
N LEU A 436 6.32 -18.80 -5.28
CA LEU A 436 7.32 -18.84 -4.21
C LEU A 436 8.09 -20.14 -4.39
N ARG A 437 9.36 -20.04 -4.81
CA ARG A 437 10.28 -21.16 -4.84
C ARG A 437 11.05 -21.20 -3.52
N SER A 438 11.27 -22.41 -3.02
CA SER A 438 12.20 -22.68 -1.93
C SER A 438 13.62 -22.28 -2.33
N ARG A 439 14.38 -21.74 -1.37
CA ARG A 439 15.81 -21.46 -1.56
C ARG A 439 16.55 -22.77 -1.86
N PRO A 440 17.47 -22.81 -2.84
CA PRO A 440 18.44 -23.89 -2.92
C PRO A 440 19.47 -23.75 -1.79
N ASP A 441 19.95 -24.90 -1.31
CA ASP A 441 21.02 -25.08 -0.31
C ASP A 441 22.30 -24.27 -0.58
#